data_AF-A0A0N1JTM1-F1
#
_entry.id   AF-A0A0N1JTM1-F1
#
_cell.length_a   1.000
_cell.length_b   1.000
_cell.length_c   1.000
_cell.angle_alpha   90.00
_cell.angle_beta   90.00
_cell.angle_gamma   90.00
#
_symmetry.space_group_name_H-M   'P 1'
#
loop_
_entity.id
_entity.type
_entity.pdbx_description
1 polymer ?
#
loop_
_entity_poly.entity_id
_entity_poly.type
_entity_poly.pdbx_seq_one_letter_code
_entity_poly.pdbx_strand_id
1 'polypeptide(L)' 'MSSFALYLVGMVIAIVGLAYGAHLAHVPDHWIVVGVVVAVGLGIVGAVRSTRFRDPP' A
#
# COMPACT_ATOMS: atom_id res chain seq x y z
N MET A 1 -1.78 0.31 -20.36
CA MET A 1 -1.53 -0.04 -18.95
C MET A 1 -2.74 0.40 -18.14
N SER A 2 -3.48 -0.55 -17.58
CA SER A 2 -4.70 -0.26 -16.80
C SER A 2 -4.37 0.67 -15.63
N SER A 3 -5.16 1.71 -15.41
CA SER A 3 -5.04 2.65 -14.26
C SER A 3 -4.84 1.93 -12.92
N PHE A 4 -5.44 0.74 -12.77
CA PHE A 4 -5.24 -0.17 -11.64
C PHE A 4 -3.77 -0.57 -11.37
N ALA A 5 -2.99 -0.84 -12.42
CA ALA A 5 -1.58 -1.18 -12.28
C ALA A 5 -0.78 0.03 -11.77
N LEU A 6 -1.14 1.23 -12.22
CA LEU A 6 -0.52 2.49 -11.78
C LEU A 6 -0.85 2.80 -10.31
N TYR A 7 -2.09 2.50 -9.88
CA TYR A 7 -2.50 2.55 -8.47
C TYR A 7 -1.71 1.57 -7.59
N LEU A 8 -1.60 0.31 -8.01
CA LEU A 8 -0.81 -0.71 -7.31
C LEU A 8 0.67 -0.30 -7.17
N VAL A 9 1.26 0.19 -8.26
CA VAL A 9 2.65 0.67 -8.26
C VAL A 9 2.82 1.85 -7.30
N GLY A 10 1.93 2.85 -7.37
CA GLY A 10 1.96 3.99 -6.45
C GLY A 10 1.83 3.57 -4.98
N MET A 11 1.03 2.56 -4.70
CA MET A 11 0.86 2.05 -3.35
C MET A 11 2.07 1.30 -2.83
N VAL A 12 2.72 0.48 -3.66
CA VAL A 12 3.97 -0.20 -3.30
C VAL A 12 5.07 0.83 -3.02
N ILE A 13 5.17 1.88 -3.85
CA ILE A 13 6.11 2.99 -3.64
C ILE A 13 5.82 3.68 -2.31
N ALA A 14 4.55 3.97 -2.00
CA ALA A 14 4.17 4.58 -0.73
C ALA A 14 4.58 3.71 0.47
N ILE A 15 4.33 2.40 0.42
CA ILE A 15 4.69 1.45 1.49
C ILE A 15 6.21 1.40 1.70
N VAL A 16 6.99 1.27 0.62
CA VAL A 16 8.45 1.21 0.68
C VAL A 16 9.04 2.54 1.18
N GLY A 17 8.49 3.68 0.73
CA GLY A 17 8.92 5.00 1.18
C GLY A 17 8.65 5.22 2.67
N LEU A 18 7.50 4.79 3.17
CA LEU A 18 7.16 4.88 4.59
C LEU A 18 8.05 3.98 5.46
N ALA A 19 8.33 2.75 5.01
CA ALA A 19 9.24 1.84 5.68
C ALA A 19 10.67 2.41 5.76
N TYR A 20 11.17 2.96 4.65
CA TYR A 20 12.50 3.55 4.58
C TYR A 20 12.60 4.82 5.44
N GLY A 21 11.58 5.68 5.42
CA GLY A 21 11.50 6.86 6.28
C GLY A 21 11.47 6.51 7.76
N ALA A 22 10.72 5.47 8.14
CA ALA A 22 10.68 4.99 9.52
C ALA A 22 12.03 4.41 9.98
N HIS A 23 12.74 3.71 9.09
CA HIS A 23 14.08 3.20 9.35
C HIS A 23 15.09 4.34 9.56
N LEU A 24 15.05 5.39 8.73
CA LEU A 24 15.84 6.62 8.90
C LEU A 24 15.52 7.36 10.20
N ALA A 25 14.25 7.36 10.62
CA ALA A 25 13.80 7.94 11.86
C ALA A 25 14.20 7.11 13.11
N HIS A 26 14.97 6.02 12.94
CA HIS A 26 15.38 5.12 14.02
C HIS A 26 14.20 4.54 14.80
N VAL A 27 13.06 4.36 14.13
CA VAL A 27 11.92 3.65 14.70
C VAL A 27 12.33 2.19 14.86
N PRO A 28 12.01 1.52 15.98
CA PRO A 28 12.34 0.11 16.14
C PRO A 28 11.75 -0.76 15.03
N ASP A 29 12.55 -1.67 14.46
CA ASP A 29 12.18 -2.49 13.29
C ASP A 29 10.84 -3.22 13.45
N HIS A 30 10.53 -3.67 14.66
CA HIS A 30 9.26 -4.32 14.96
C HIS A 30 8.05 -3.42 14.67
N TRP A 31 8.13 -2.13 14.95
CA TRP A 31 7.07 -1.16 14.63
C TRP A 31 7.00 -0.85 13.13
N ILE A 32 8.14 -0.87 12.44
CA ILE A 32 8.18 -0.70 10.98
C ILE A 32 7.45 -1.85 10.31
N VAL A 33 7.71 -3.09 10.74
CA VAL A 33 7.03 -4.29 10.21
C VAL A 33 5.52 -4.20 10.45
N VAL A 34 5.08 -3.80 11.65
CA VAL A 34 3.66 -3.60 11.96
C VAL A 34 3.05 -2.55 11.01
N GLY A 35 3.71 -1.41 10.83
CA GLY A 35 3.26 -0.36 9.93
C GLY A 35 3.16 -0.80 8.47
N VAL A 36 4.14 -1.56 7.98
CA VAL A 36 4.15 -2.13 6.63
C VAL A 36 3.00 -3.12 6.44
N VAL A 37 2.78 -4.03 7.39
CA VAL A 37 1.68 -5.00 7.32
C VAL A 37 0.32 -4.31 7.26
N VAL A 38 0.11 -3.27 8.08
CA VAL A 38 -1.12 -2.47 8.06
C VAL A 38 -1.28 -1.74 6.73
N ALA A 39 -0.22 -1.10 6.21
CA ALA A 39 -0.26 -0.37 4.95
C ALA A 39 -0.52 -1.30 3.74
N VAL A 40 0.06 -2.50 3.73
CA VAL A 40 -0.22 -3.54 2.74
C VAL A 40 -1.70 -3.96 2.82
N GLY A 41 -2.23 -4.18 4.02
CA GLY A 41 -3.65 -4.52 4.22
C GLY A 41 -4.60 -3.45 3.67
N LEU A 42 -4.34 -2.18 3.99
CA LEU A 42 -5.10 -1.04 3.44
C LEU A 42 -5.00 -1.00 1.92
N GLY A 43 -3.83 -1.31 1.37
CA GLY A 43 -3.64 -1.34 -0.06
C GLY A 43 -4.41 -2.46 -0.77
N ILE A 44 -4.48 -3.64 -0.16
CA ILE A 44 -5.32 -4.73 -0.69
C ILE A 44 -6.79 -4.32 -0.69
N VAL A 45 -7.29 -3.72 0.40
CA VAL A 45 -8.69 -3.24 0.49
C VAL A 45 -9.01 -2.20 -0.58
N GLY A 46 -8.10 -1.24 -0.80
CA GLY A 46 -8.24 -0.24 -1.85
C GLY A 46 -8.22 -0.84 -3.26
N ALA A 47 -7.34 -1.82 -3.50
CA ALA A 47 -7.29 -2.56 -4.75
C ALA A 47 -8.60 -3.32 -5.02
N VAL A 48 -9.15 -4.01 -4.02
CA VAL A 48 -10.41 -4.76 -4.14
C VAL A 48 -11.60 -3.83 -4.42
N ARG A 49 -11.65 -2.64 -3.81
CA ARG A 49 -12.68 -1.62 -4.13
C ARG A 49 -12.58 -1.15 -5.58
N SER A 50 -11.36 -0.95 -6.10
CA SER A 50 -11.15 -0.57 -7.50
C SER A 50 -11.66 -1.65 -8.46
N THR A 51 -11.58 -2.93 -8.09
CA THR A 51 -12.09 -4.04 -8.92
C THR A 51 -13.61 -4.25 -8.83
N ARG A 52 -14.30 -3.78 -7.79
CA ARG A 52 -15.76 -3.96 -7.64
C ARG A 52 -16.63 -2.99 -8.48
N PHE A 53 -16.08 -1.93 -9.06
CA PHE A 53 -16.85 -0.89 -9.77
C PHE A 53 -17.22 -1.23 -11.23
N ARG A 54 -17.27 -2.51 -11.59
CA ARG A 54 -17.45 -2.94 -12.98
C ARG A 54 -18.67 -3.80 -13.24
N ASP A 55 -19.70 -3.69 -12.41
CA ASP A 55 -21.03 -4.23 -12.72
C ASP A 55 -21.89 -3.11 -13.37
N PRO A 56 -22.00 -3.05 -14.72
CA PRO A 56 -22.99 -2.22 -15.39
C PRO A 56 -24.40 -2.84 -15.21
N PRO A 57 -25.44 -2.04 -14.92
CA PRO A 57 -26.84 -2.45 -15.03
C PRO A 57 -27.31 -2.58 -16.48
#